data_AF-A0A6V7UHU9-F1
#
_entry.id   AF-A0A6V7UHU9-F1
#
_cell.length_a   1.000
_cell.length_b   1.000
_cell.length_c   1.000
_cell.angle_alpha   90.00
_cell.angle_beta   90.00
_cell.angle_gamma   90.00
#
_symmetry.space_group_name_H-M   'P 1'
#
loop_
_entity.id
_entity.type
_entity.pdbx_description
1 polymer ?
#
loop_
_entity_poly.entity_id
_entity_poly.type
_entity_poly.pdbx_seq_one_letter_code
_entity_poly.pdbx_strand_id
1 'polypeptide(L)' 'MKPKRITNDRKCFTCGATKTSNWHRHSKPEQYICAGCYKKQYRIKKKTNKNQAEQESNK' A
#
# COMPACT_ATOMS: atom_id res chain seq x y z
N MET A 1 18.95 6.35 28.28
CA MET A 1 17.90 6.50 27.24
C MET A 1 18.23 5.57 26.08
N LYS A 2 17.30 4.72 25.61
CA LYS A 2 17.57 3.80 24.50
C LYS A 2 17.56 4.57 23.16
N PRO A 3 18.58 4.46 22.30
CA PRO A 3 18.57 5.14 21.02
C PRO A 3 17.41 4.60 20.17
N LYS A 4 16.50 5.50 19.75
CA LYS A 4 15.47 5.18 18.77
C LYS A 4 16.20 4.84 17.48
N ARG A 5 16.25 3.54 17.15
CA ARG A 5 16.72 3.03 15.86
C ARG A 5 16.13 3.91 14.77
N ILE A 6 16.99 4.55 13.99
CA ILE A 6 16.65 5.29 12.78
C ILE A 6 15.91 4.30 11.89
N THR A 7 14.59 4.35 11.93
CA THR A 7 13.78 3.70 10.92
C THR A 7 14.14 4.45 9.64
N ASN A 8 14.84 3.77 8.72
CA ASN A 8 15.06 4.21 7.34
C ASN A 8 13.99 5.23 6.93
N ASP A 9 14.37 6.39 6.39
CA ASP A 9 13.54 7.55 6.01
C ASP A 9 12.40 7.27 5.01
N ARG A 10 12.01 6.00 4.88
CA ARG A 10 10.84 5.52 4.17
C ARG A 10 9.60 6.14 4.82
N LYS A 11 8.84 6.83 3.98
CA LYS A 11 7.54 7.41 4.29
C LYS A 11 6.51 6.76 3.37
N CYS A 12 5.33 6.47 3.90
CA CYS A 12 4.25 5.94 3.09
C CYS A 12 3.84 6.98 2.06
N PHE A 13 3.95 6.65 0.77
CA PHE A 13 3.56 7.53 -0.32
C PHE A 13 2.08 7.92 -0.25
N THR A 14 1.22 7.02 0.25
CA THR A 14 -0.24 7.24 0.29
C THR A 14 -0.71 8.03 1.51
N CYS A 15 -0.21 7.72 2.72
CA CYS A 15 -0.72 8.32 3.97
C CYS A 15 0.34 9.08 4.77
N GLY A 16 1.59 9.11 4.32
CA GLY A 16 2.67 9.82 4.99
C GLY A 16 3.18 9.16 6.28
N ALA A 17 2.70 7.98 6.66
CA ALA A 17 3.18 7.26 7.83
C ALA A 17 4.69 7.02 7.75
N THR A 18 5.42 7.35 8.82
CA THR A 18 6.87 7.09 8.96
C THR A 18 7.16 5.85 9.80
N LYS A 19 6.12 5.28 10.42
CA LYS A 19 6.19 4.06 11.22
C LYS A 19 5.19 3.06 10.70
N THR A 20 5.65 1.84 10.44
CA THR A 20 4.84 0.72 10.00
C THR A 20 5.57 -0.56 10.38
N SER A 21 4.82 -1.65 10.58
CA SER A 21 5.40 -2.97 10.81
C SER A 21 6.15 -3.47 9.59
N ASN A 22 5.59 -3.26 8.39
CA ASN A 22 6.18 -3.65 7.12
C ASN A 22 6.00 -2.55 6.05
N TRP A 23 6.99 -2.46 5.16
CA TRP A 23 7.01 -1.60 3.98
C TRP A 23 6.80 -2.44 2.73
N HIS A 24 5.82 -2.08 1.90
CA HIS A 24 5.55 -2.72 0.62
C HIS A 24 5.95 -1.79 -0.52
N ARG A 25 6.42 -2.35 -1.64
CA ARG A 25 6.69 -1.58 -2.85
C ARG A 25 5.37 -1.18 -3.51
N HIS A 26 5.29 0.07 -3.94
CA HIS A 26 4.24 0.55 -4.82
C HIS A 26 4.58 0.22 -6.29
N SER A 27 3.65 0.45 -7.21
CA SER A 27 3.86 0.15 -8.64
C SER A 27 5.01 0.95 -9.29
N LYS A 28 5.39 2.09 -8.72
CA LYS A 28 6.55 2.86 -9.19
C LYS A 28 7.81 2.42 -8.44
N PRO A 29 8.96 2.30 -9.13
CA PRO A 29 10.24 2.17 -8.44
C PRO A 29 10.39 3.36 -7.47
N GLU A 30 11.00 3.11 -6.31
CA GLU A 30 11.24 4.09 -5.23
C GLU A 30 10.04 4.53 -4.37
N GLN A 31 8.82 4.13 -4.71
CA GLN A 31 7.65 4.43 -3.87
C GLN A 31 7.36 3.27 -2.90
N TYR A 32 7.32 3.57 -1.60
CA TYR A 32 6.94 2.62 -0.56
C TYR A 32 5.60 3.00 0.07
N ILE A 33 4.80 1.99 0.40
CA ILE A 33 3.56 2.15 1.15
C ILE A 33 3.60 1.32 2.43
N CYS A 34 2.92 1.80 3.45
CA CYS A 34 2.80 1.05 4.71
C CYS A 34 1.89 -0.17 4.53
N ALA A 35 2.01 -1.14 5.44
CA ALA A 35 1.19 -2.35 5.45
C ALA A 35 -0.33 -2.05 5.46
N GLY A 36 -0.75 -0.97 6.10
CA GLY A 36 -2.15 -0.53 6.11
C GLY A 36 -2.65 -0.11 4.72
N CYS A 37 -1.88 0.73 4.03
CA CYS A 37 -2.20 1.17 2.67
C CYS A 37 -2.12 0.01 1.66
N TYR A 38 -1.14 -0.89 1.80
CA TYR A 38 -1.05 -2.10 0.98
C TYR A 38 -2.30 -2.97 1.13
N LYS A 39 -2.74 -3.25 2.36
CA LYS A 39 -3.98 -4.01 2.61
C LYS A 39 -5.21 -3.31 2.03
N LYS A 40 -5.30 -1.99 2.13
CA LYS A 40 -6.40 -1.20 1.55
C LYS A 40 -6.40 -1.31 0.02
N GLN A 41 -5.25 -1.13 -0.63
CA GLN A 41 -5.11 -1.29 -2.08
C GLN A 41 -5.46 -2.72 -2.52
N TYR A 42 -4.99 -3.74 -1.79
CA TYR A 42 -5.30 -5.14 -2.09
C TYR A 42 -6.82 -5.42 -2.00
N ARG A 43 -7.49 -4.89 -0.97
CA ARG A 43 -8.96 -4.99 -0.83
C ARG A 43 -9.71 -4.28 -1.96
N ILE A 44 -9.25 -3.09 -2.35
CA ILE A 44 -9.82 -2.34 -3.47
C ILE A 44 -9.63 -3.15 -4.76
N LYS A 45 -8.41 -3.63 -5.06
CA LYS A 45 -8.12 -4.43 -6.25
C LYS A 45 -8.96 -5.70 -6.34
N LYS A 46 -9.26 -6.34 -5.20
CA LYS A 46 -10.18 -7.48 -5.12
C LYS A 46 -11.62 -7.09 -5.44
N LYS A 47 -12.11 -5.95 -4.94
CA LYS A 47 -13.43 -5.40 -5.29
C LYS A 47 -13.50 -5.00 -6.76
N THR A 48 -12.45 -4.38 -7.30
CA THR A 48 -12.37 -4.01 -8.70
C THR A 48 -12.38 -5.23 -9.61
N ASN A 49 -11.69 -6.34 -9.28
CA ASN A 49 -11.81 -7.58 -10.05
C ASN A 49 -13.21 -8.20 -10.00
N LYS A 50 -13.90 -8.11 -8.85
CA LYS A 50 -15.27 -8.59 -8.73
C LYS A 50 -16.25 -7.77 -9.57
N ASN A 51 -16.04 -6.45 -9.65
CA ASN A 51 -16.85 -5.55 -10.47
C ASN A 51 -16.39 -5.48 -11.95
N GLN A 52 -15.16 -5.86 -12.29
CA GLN A 52 -14.67 -5.91 -13.69
C GLN A 52 -15.12 -7.19 -14.39
N ALA A 53 -15.25 -8.32 -13.67
CA ALA A 53 -15.89 -9.52 -14.21
C ALA A 53 -17.41 -9.33 -14.49
N GLU A 54 -18.02 -8.28 -13.94
CA GLU A 54 -19.45 -7.94 -14.15
C GLU A 54 -19.65 -6.75 -15.11
N GLN A 55 -18.58 -6.13 -15.59
CA GLN A 55 -18.62 -5.03 -16.58
C GLN A 55 -18.18 -5.47 -17.98
N GLU A 56 -17.63 -6.70 -18.13
CA GLU A 56 -17.27 -7.31 -19.42
C GLU A 56 -18.20 -8.49 -19.76
N SER A 57 -19.49 -8.36 -19.45
CA SER A 57 -20.57 -9.23 -19.92
C SER A 57 -21.80 -8.44 -20.36
N ASN A 58 -21.62 -7.14 -20.67
CA ASN A 58 -22.66 -6.31 -21.29
C ASN A 58 -22.07 -5.52 -22.46
N LYS A 59 -21.44 -6.24 -23.38
CA LYS A 59 -21.19 -5.79 -24.74
C LYS A 59 -21.38 -6.95 -25.71
#